data_AF-A0A183AI05-F1
#
_entry.id   AF-A0A183AI05-F1
#
_cell.length_a   1.000
_cell.length_b   1.000
_cell.length_c   1.000
_cell.angle_alpha   90.00
_cell.angle_beta   90.00
_cell.angle_gamma   90.00
#
_symmetry.space_group_name_H-M   'P 1'
#
loop_
_entity.id
_entity.type
_entity.pdbx_description
1 polymer ?
#
loop_
_entity_poly.entity_id
_entity_poly.type
_entity_poly.pdbx_seq_one_letter_code
_entity_poly.pdbx_strand_id
1 'polypeptide(L)'
;MLLAEEYKCLELAKLAEVQIGDLVDPKTAFEFLPAAFRLGREQLKSDLLEYIEDYSSSLLTTTNDDILLLNPTAMKAILESDQLDLDETRVVEVACYWAEHYLARARENCINAERDNARASIIKFRPSIEDSSSNSSDIPVLGSHRENNDLCKKSVYLHEALDEVADTLSSLRLALIPPIELLRLEEEYGGKGTIPEECFINAWRILATQGPNVSTEEKKITVQPRKGTVTRVQRRKSYADPLLAARRSKSSAVRISDVNVNRAFGH
;
A
#
# COMPACT_ATOMS: atom_id res chain seq x y z
N MET A 1 23.46 -6.57 16.02
CA MET A 1 23.21 -7.24 14.74
C MET A 1 23.92 -6.58 13.56
N LEU A 2 23.68 -5.29 13.26
CA LEU A 2 24.29 -4.59 12.10
C LEU A 2 25.83 -4.67 12.05
N LEU A 3 26.50 -4.37 13.16
CA LEU A 3 27.96 -4.47 13.26
C LEU A 3 28.45 -5.92 13.12
N ALA A 4 27.71 -6.90 13.63
CA ALA A 4 28.09 -8.31 13.51
C ALA A 4 28.08 -8.76 12.04
N GLU A 5 27.15 -8.24 11.23
CA GLU A 5 27.12 -8.47 9.78
C GLU A 5 28.28 -7.78 9.06
N GLU A 6 28.54 -6.52 9.41
CA GLU A 6 29.64 -5.73 8.85
C GLU A 6 31.01 -6.39 9.08
N TYR A 7 31.21 -6.97 10.26
CA TYR A 7 32.41 -7.73 10.62
C TYR A 7 32.35 -9.22 10.25
N LYS A 8 31.29 -9.67 9.54
CA LYS A 8 31.09 -11.06 9.09
C LYS A 8 31.08 -12.10 10.21
N CYS A 9 30.69 -11.70 11.42
CA CYS A 9 30.53 -12.57 12.58
C CYS A 9 29.16 -13.27 12.55
N LEU A 10 29.05 -14.33 11.75
CA LEU A 10 27.79 -15.03 11.50
C LEU A 10 27.14 -15.61 12.76
N GLU A 11 27.92 -16.15 13.70
CA GLU A 11 27.38 -16.73 14.94
C GLU A 11 26.84 -15.67 15.90
N LEU A 12 27.48 -14.51 15.99
CA LEU A 12 26.98 -13.38 16.77
C LEU A 12 25.70 -12.81 16.14
N ALA A 13 25.62 -12.78 14.81
CA ALA A 13 24.41 -12.36 14.10
C ALA A 13 23.24 -13.32 14.38
N LYS A 14 23.46 -14.64 14.33
CA LYS A 14 22.44 -15.65 14.67
C LYS A 14 21.98 -15.57 16.13
N LEU A 15 22.92 -15.35 17.07
CA LEU A 15 22.57 -15.21 18.48
C LEU A 15 21.74 -13.94 18.71
N ALA A 16 22.13 -12.83 18.06
CA ALA A 16 21.34 -11.61 18.09
C ALA A 16 19.95 -11.79 17.47
N GLU A 17 19.83 -12.60 16.41
CA GLU A 17 18.55 -12.93 15.78
C GLU A 17 17.60 -13.63 16.76
N VAL A 18 18.08 -14.68 17.42
CA VAL A 18 17.32 -15.41 18.46
C VAL A 18 16.93 -14.49 19.60
N GLN A 19 17.87 -13.67 20.08
CA GLN A 19 17.61 -12.75 21.18
C GLN A 19 16.60 -11.65 20.81
N ILE A 20 16.61 -11.18 19.56
CA ILE A 20 15.61 -10.22 19.07
C ILE A 20 14.24 -10.91 19.01
N GLY A 21 14.16 -12.16 18.53
CA GLY A 21 12.95 -12.97 18.54
C GLY A 21 12.34 -13.14 19.94
N ASP A 22 13.18 -13.36 20.95
CA ASP A 22 12.74 -13.49 22.35
C ASP A 22 12.29 -12.17 22.99
N LEU A 23 12.72 -11.03 22.44
CA LEU A 23 12.44 -9.67 22.94
C LEU A 23 11.44 -8.91 22.06
N VAL A 24 10.69 -9.63 21.19
CA VAL A 24 9.69 -9.00 20.35
C VAL A 24 8.55 -8.46 21.21
N ASP A 25 8.45 -7.13 21.21
CA ASP A 25 7.42 -6.35 21.88
C ASP A 25 6.68 -5.50 20.83
N PRO A 26 5.47 -5.01 21.13
CA PRO A 26 4.67 -4.15 20.24
C PRO A 26 5.44 -2.96 19.65
N LYS A 27 6.33 -2.38 20.44
CA LYS A 27 7.12 -1.18 20.10
C LYS A 27 8.38 -1.52 19.32
N THR A 28 8.96 -2.67 19.62
CA THR A 28 10.24 -3.09 19.05
C THR A 28 10.05 -3.85 17.74
N ALA A 29 8.88 -4.48 17.52
CA ALA A 29 8.54 -5.18 16.29
C ALA A 29 8.66 -4.27 15.05
N PHE A 30 8.14 -3.04 15.13
CA PHE A 30 8.19 -2.07 14.03
C PHE A 30 9.60 -1.49 13.80
N GLU A 31 10.46 -1.46 14.82
CA GLU A 31 11.87 -1.06 14.70
C GLU A 31 12.72 -2.17 14.07
N PHE A 32 12.48 -3.42 14.47
CA PHE A 32 13.28 -4.56 14.04
C PHE A 32 12.90 -5.05 12.64
N LEU A 33 11.64 -4.89 12.21
CA LEU A 33 11.20 -5.38 10.90
C LEU A 33 11.97 -4.73 9.73
N PRO A 34 12.11 -3.40 9.63
CA PRO A 34 12.94 -2.77 8.58
C PRO A 34 14.40 -3.22 8.64
N ALA A 35 14.95 -3.43 9.84
CA ALA A 35 16.31 -3.90 10.02
C ALA A 35 16.49 -5.35 9.53
N ALA A 36 15.49 -6.22 9.75
CA ALA A 36 15.46 -7.60 9.27
C ALA A 36 15.39 -7.65 7.73
N PHE A 37 14.60 -6.77 7.10
CA PHE A 37 14.57 -6.59 5.64
C PHE A 37 15.92 -6.17 5.09
N ARG A 38 16.56 -5.16 5.68
CA ARG A 38 17.88 -4.66 5.26
C ARG A 38 18.97 -5.73 5.35
N LEU A 39 18.88 -6.61 6.34
CA LEU A 39 19.88 -7.65 6.62
C LEU A 39 19.59 -9.00 5.95
N GLY A 40 18.44 -9.16 5.27
CA GLY A 40 18.09 -10.40 4.58
C GLY A 40 17.86 -11.60 5.51
N ARG A 41 17.41 -11.36 6.75
CA ARG A 41 17.18 -12.42 7.75
C ARG A 41 15.76 -12.95 7.67
N GLU A 42 15.55 -14.02 6.91
CA GLU A 42 14.19 -14.52 6.62
C GLU A 42 13.45 -15.07 7.84
N GLN A 43 14.14 -15.76 8.76
CA GLN A 43 13.49 -16.31 9.97
C GLN A 43 12.96 -15.18 10.86
N LEU A 44 13.81 -14.20 11.18
CA LEU A 44 13.39 -13.02 11.94
C LEU A 44 12.25 -12.25 11.27
N LYS A 45 12.24 -12.15 9.93
CA LYS A 45 11.11 -11.52 9.22
C LYS A 45 9.82 -12.30 9.43
N SER A 46 9.86 -13.62 9.31
CA SER A 46 8.69 -14.48 9.53
C SER A 46 8.17 -14.34 10.95
N ASP A 47 9.05 -14.41 11.95
CA ASP A 47 8.66 -14.31 13.37
C ASP A 47 8.07 -12.93 13.70
N LEU A 48 8.66 -11.85 13.15
CA LEU A 48 8.15 -10.48 13.33
C LEU A 48 6.83 -10.25 12.61
N LEU A 49 6.65 -10.81 11.41
CA LEU A 49 5.39 -10.72 10.66
C LEU A 49 4.29 -11.51 11.35
N GLU A 50 4.55 -12.73 11.82
CA GLU A 50 3.60 -13.54 12.59
C GLU A 50 3.15 -12.79 13.85
N TYR A 51 4.08 -12.16 14.57
CA TYR A 51 3.74 -11.32 15.71
C TYR A 51 2.84 -10.13 15.33
N ILE A 52 3.13 -9.44 14.23
CA ILE A 52 2.31 -8.32 13.75
C ILE A 52 0.92 -8.80 13.31
N GLU A 53 0.83 -9.99 12.74
CA GLU A 53 -0.44 -10.63 12.35
C GLU A 53 -1.30 -10.98 13.57
N ASP A 54 -0.69 -11.54 14.63
CA ASP A 54 -1.39 -11.89 15.86
C ASP A 54 -1.93 -10.68 16.64
N TYR A 55 -1.21 -9.55 16.59
CA TYR A 55 -1.58 -8.32 17.29
C TYR A 55 -2.09 -7.21 16.36
N SER A 56 -2.49 -7.54 15.13
CA SER A 56 -2.81 -6.56 14.08
C SER A 56 -3.85 -5.53 14.50
N SER A 57 -4.88 -5.94 15.26
CA SER A 57 -5.95 -5.04 15.71
C SER A 57 -5.49 -3.98 16.72
N SER A 58 -4.43 -4.26 17.48
CA SER A 58 -3.84 -3.36 18.46
C SER A 58 -2.69 -2.55 17.88
N LEU A 59 -1.86 -3.17 17.04
CA LEU A 59 -0.64 -2.56 16.53
C LEU A 59 -0.89 -1.62 15.35
N LEU A 60 -1.76 -2.03 14.41
CA LEU A 60 -2.05 -1.26 13.20
C LEU A 60 -3.22 -0.31 13.45
N THR A 61 -2.94 0.75 14.21
CA THR A 61 -3.86 1.85 14.47
C THR A 61 -3.20 3.17 14.09
N THR A 62 -3.98 4.13 13.59
CA THR A 62 -3.49 5.50 13.28
C THR A 62 -3.03 6.26 14.53
N THR A 63 -3.34 5.75 15.72
CA THR A 63 -2.86 6.26 17.01
C THR A 63 -1.48 5.75 17.39
N ASN A 64 -0.98 4.72 16.71
CA ASN A 64 0.34 4.14 16.99
C ASN A 64 1.39 4.76 16.07
N ASP A 65 2.18 5.67 16.62
CA ASP A 65 3.27 6.35 15.90
C ASP A 65 4.41 5.40 15.51
N ASP A 66 4.51 4.21 16.13
CA ASP A 66 5.57 3.24 15.84
C ASP A 66 5.48 2.69 14.41
N ILE A 67 4.28 2.72 13.80
CA ILE A 67 4.05 2.37 12.39
C ILE A 67 4.90 3.25 11.47
N LEU A 68 5.19 4.48 11.89
CA LEU A 68 5.96 5.44 11.11
C LEU A 68 7.45 5.11 10.99
N LEU A 69 7.94 4.12 11.75
CA LEU A 69 9.31 3.63 11.68
C LEU A 69 9.51 2.62 10.51
N LEU A 70 8.41 2.13 9.93
CA LEU A 70 8.43 1.19 8.83
C LEU A 70 8.99 1.81 7.55
N ASN A 71 9.86 1.05 6.87
CA ASN A 71 10.27 1.35 5.51
C ASN A 71 9.22 0.85 4.49
N PRO A 72 9.24 1.35 3.24
CA PRO A 72 8.28 0.95 2.21
C PRO A 72 8.23 -0.56 2.00
N THR A 73 9.38 -1.24 1.99
CA THR A 73 9.45 -2.69 1.82
C THR A 73 8.75 -3.47 2.94
N ALA A 74 8.95 -3.08 4.20
CA ALA A 74 8.30 -3.73 5.33
C ALA A 74 6.80 -3.42 5.36
N MET A 75 6.40 -2.18 5.07
CA MET A 75 4.98 -1.82 4.94
C MET A 75 4.31 -2.64 3.83
N LYS A 76 4.95 -2.75 2.66
CA LYS A 76 4.46 -3.57 1.55
C LYS A 76 4.26 -5.02 1.95
N ALA A 77 5.22 -5.62 2.66
CA ALA A 77 5.11 -6.99 3.14
C ALA A 77 3.91 -7.20 4.09
N ILE A 78 3.65 -6.24 5.00
CA ILE A 78 2.46 -6.25 5.86
C ILE A 78 1.19 -6.13 5.01
N LEU A 79 1.17 -5.22 4.03
CA LEU A 79 0.02 -5.05 3.13
C LEU A 79 -0.20 -6.25 2.20
N GLU A 80 0.81 -7.06 1.93
CA GLU A 80 0.66 -8.30 1.15
C GLU A 80 0.11 -9.47 2.00
N SER A 81 0.30 -9.44 3.32
CA SER A 81 -0.14 -10.53 4.21
C SER A 81 -1.67 -10.73 4.22
N ASP A 82 -2.08 -11.98 4.05
CA ASP A 82 -3.48 -12.42 4.14
C ASP A 82 -3.98 -12.60 5.58
N GLN A 83 -3.08 -12.64 6.56
CA GLN A 83 -3.41 -13.07 7.93
C GLN A 83 -3.78 -11.92 8.88
N LEU A 84 -3.74 -10.67 8.41
CA LEU A 84 -4.13 -9.53 9.24
C LEU A 84 -5.61 -9.64 9.66
N ASP A 85 -5.84 -9.56 10.97
CA ASP A 85 -7.19 -9.49 11.56
C ASP A 85 -7.70 -8.03 11.57
N LEU A 86 -7.82 -7.45 10.38
CA LEU A 86 -8.30 -6.09 10.15
C LEU A 86 -9.25 -6.02 8.95
N ASP A 87 -10.20 -5.08 9.03
CA ASP A 87 -11.04 -4.72 7.88
C ASP A 87 -10.21 -3.95 6.84
N GLU A 88 -10.51 -4.15 5.56
CA GLU A 88 -9.73 -3.55 4.45
C GLU A 88 -9.79 -2.02 4.49
N THR A 89 -10.89 -1.43 4.96
CA THR A 89 -10.97 0.02 5.15
C THR A 89 -9.96 0.51 6.19
N ARG A 90 -9.80 -0.21 7.30
CA ARG A 90 -8.82 0.15 8.34
C ARG A 90 -7.38 -0.03 7.84
N VAL A 91 -7.13 -1.06 7.04
CA VAL A 91 -5.81 -1.25 6.41
C VAL A 91 -5.47 -0.09 5.48
N VAL A 92 -6.43 0.38 4.67
CA VAL A 92 -6.23 1.56 3.81
C VAL A 92 -5.96 2.81 4.65
N GLU A 93 -6.74 3.06 5.71
CA GLU A 93 -6.54 4.22 6.58
C GLU A 93 -5.12 4.23 7.19
N VAL A 94 -4.65 3.09 7.72
CA VAL A 94 -3.31 2.95 8.30
C VAL A 94 -2.22 3.12 7.24
N ALA A 95 -2.39 2.51 6.07
CA ALA A 95 -1.43 2.61 4.97
C ALA A 95 -1.31 4.05 4.46
N CYS A 96 -2.45 4.76 4.33
CA CYS A 96 -2.48 6.16 3.95
C CYS A 96 -1.85 7.06 5.01
N TYR A 97 -2.14 6.81 6.29
CA TYR A 97 -1.52 7.54 7.40
C TYR A 97 0.00 7.40 7.38
N TRP A 98 0.51 6.17 7.23
CA TRP A 98 1.95 5.94 7.08
C TRP A 98 2.52 6.67 5.85
N ALA A 99 1.86 6.57 4.69
CA ALA A 99 2.33 7.16 3.44
C ALA A 99 2.40 8.69 3.51
N GLU A 100 1.37 9.35 4.05
CA GLU A 100 1.35 10.80 4.23
C GLU A 100 2.52 11.26 5.11
N HIS A 101 2.80 10.56 6.21
CA HIS A 101 3.91 10.87 7.10
C HIS A 101 5.29 10.52 6.50
N TYR A 102 5.40 9.44 5.74
CA TYR A 102 6.64 9.08 5.02
C TYR A 102 7.00 10.17 4.00
N LEU A 103 6.02 10.59 3.18
CA LEU A 103 6.21 11.65 2.21
C LEU A 103 6.46 13.01 2.86
N ALA A 104 5.82 13.30 4.00
CA ALA A 104 6.09 14.53 4.76
C ALA A 104 7.54 14.59 5.23
N ARG A 105 8.08 13.47 5.76
CA ARG A 105 9.50 13.38 6.15
C ARG A 105 10.43 13.51 4.94
N ALA A 106 10.12 12.86 3.82
CA ALA A 106 10.90 12.98 2.60
C ALA A 106 10.96 14.45 2.10
N ARG A 107 9.82 15.15 2.12
CA ARG A 107 9.74 16.59 1.78
C ARG A 107 10.55 17.45 2.74
N GLU A 108 10.44 17.21 4.04
CA GLU A 108 11.20 17.94 5.04
C GLU A 108 12.71 17.72 4.87
N ASN A 109 13.14 16.50 4.59
CA ASN A 109 14.54 16.18 4.30
C ASN A 109 15.05 16.94 3.07
N CYS A 110 14.24 17.06 2.02
CA CYS A 110 14.59 17.89 0.85
C CYS A 110 14.75 19.37 1.21
N ILE A 111 13.86 19.92 2.05
CA ILE A 111 13.91 21.32 2.51
C ILE A 111 15.13 21.55 3.41
N ASN A 112 15.40 20.64 4.35
CA ASN A 112 16.55 20.75 5.26
C ASN A 112 17.86 20.66 4.47
N ALA A 113 17.97 19.74 3.51
CA ALA A 113 19.11 19.66 2.60
C ALA A 113 19.28 20.95 1.76
N GLU A 114 18.20 21.64 1.40
CA GLU A 114 18.27 22.95 0.74
C GLU A 114 18.85 24.03 1.66
N ARG A 115 18.37 24.10 2.90
CA ARG A 115 18.88 25.06 3.90
C ARG A 115 20.36 24.83 4.20
N ASP A 116 20.79 23.59 4.32
CA ASP A 116 22.19 23.26 4.59
C ASP A 116 23.08 23.53 3.37
N ASN A 117 22.59 23.29 2.15
CA ASN A 117 23.32 23.70 0.94
C ASN A 117 23.46 25.23 0.85
N ALA A 118 22.38 25.98 1.11
CA ALA A 118 22.41 27.45 1.15
C ALA A 118 23.40 27.97 2.21
N ARG A 119 23.42 27.36 3.40
CA ARG A 119 24.41 27.66 4.46
C ARG A 119 25.84 27.36 4.02
N ALA A 120 26.09 26.22 3.38
CA ALA A 120 27.40 25.83 2.88
C ALA A 120 27.91 26.78 1.77
N SER A 121 27.01 27.25 0.91
CA SER A 121 27.31 28.25 -0.12
C SER A 121 27.64 29.62 0.48
N ILE A 122 26.95 30.04 1.54
CA ILE A 122 27.24 31.29 2.26
C ILE A 122 28.60 31.23 2.99
N ILE A 123 28.95 30.09 3.60
CA ILE A 123 30.23 29.90 4.29
C ILE A 123 31.42 30.00 3.32
N LYS A 124 31.26 29.56 2.06
CA LYS A 124 32.27 29.75 1.01
C LYS A 124 32.45 31.20 0.56
N PHE A 125 31.46 32.05 0.82
CA PHE A 125 31.47 33.47 0.45
C PHE A 125 31.82 34.41 1.61
N ARG A 126 32.32 33.91 2.74
CA ARG A 126 32.86 34.80 3.78
C ARG A 126 34.13 35.46 3.22
N PRO A 127 34.13 36.78 2.90
CA PRO A 127 35.34 37.43 2.45
C PRO A 127 36.25 37.52 3.67
N SER A 128 37.42 36.88 3.60
CA SER A 128 38.51 37.23 4.49
C SER A 128 38.83 38.70 4.27
N ILE A 129 38.34 39.56 5.15
CA ILE A 129 38.85 40.92 5.27
C ILE A 129 40.23 40.77 5.91
N GLU A 130 41.22 40.49 5.08
CA GLU A 130 42.60 40.84 5.38
C GLU A 130 43.13 41.62 4.19
N ASP A 131 43.44 42.88 4.49
CA ASP A 131 43.99 43.88 3.61
C ASP A 131 45.26 43.36 2.93
N SER A 132 45.31 43.42 1.59
CA SER A 132 46.55 43.63 0.83
C SER A 132 46.25 43.85 -0.64
N SER A 133 46.57 45.07 -1.08
CA SER A 133 46.68 45.49 -2.48
C SER A 133 47.50 44.51 -3.34
N SER A 134 46.95 44.07 -4.47
CA SER A 134 47.66 43.98 -5.76
C SER A 134 46.75 43.45 -6.88
N ASN A 135 46.74 44.23 -7.96
CA ASN A 135 46.50 43.94 -9.36
C ASN A 135 46.04 42.53 -9.81
N SER A 136 45.16 42.59 -10.81
CA SER A 136 45.13 41.79 -12.04
C SER A 136 43.86 40.97 -12.22
N SER A 137 43.36 41.09 -13.45
CA SER A 137 42.42 40.25 -14.17
C SER A 137 42.21 38.86 -13.58
N ASP A 138 40.96 38.51 -13.31
CA ASP A 138 40.21 37.52 -14.08
C ASP A 138 38.86 37.30 -13.39
N ILE A 139 37.78 37.43 -14.16
CA ILE A 139 36.44 37.05 -13.68
C ILE A 139 36.34 35.52 -13.85
N PRO A 140 36.21 34.72 -12.78
CA PRO A 140 35.81 33.34 -12.93
C PRO A 140 34.27 33.31 -12.97
N VAL A 141 33.72 33.36 -14.19
CA VAL A 141 32.35 32.90 -14.43
C VAL A 141 32.37 31.37 -14.38
N LEU A 142 32.31 30.79 -13.18
CA LEU A 142 32.12 29.36 -13.01
C LEU A 142 31.37 29.03 -11.70
N GLY A 143 30.12 29.48 -11.61
CA GLY A 143 29.25 29.22 -10.45
C GLY A 143 28.01 28.36 -10.72
N SER A 144 27.59 28.18 -11.98
CA SER A 144 26.24 27.68 -12.28
C SER A 144 26.10 26.17 -12.48
N HIS A 145 27.19 25.40 -12.50
CA HIS A 145 27.12 23.96 -12.81
C HIS A 145 26.87 23.04 -11.60
N ARG A 146 27.07 23.54 -10.38
CA ARG A 146 26.90 22.74 -9.14
C ARG A 146 25.48 22.81 -8.58
N GLU A 147 24.86 23.99 -8.63
CA GLU A 147 23.50 24.22 -8.12
C GLU A 147 22.43 23.46 -8.93
N ASN A 148 22.58 23.39 -10.25
CA ASN A 148 21.68 22.64 -11.14
C ASN A 148 21.72 21.12 -10.89
N ASN A 149 22.89 20.58 -10.55
CA ASN A 149 23.04 19.15 -10.24
C ASN A 149 22.41 18.77 -8.88
N ASP A 150 22.41 19.69 -7.91
CA ASP A 150 21.81 19.42 -6.60
C ASP A 150 20.29 19.59 -6.61
N LEU A 151 19.74 20.53 -7.38
CA LEU A 151 18.28 20.63 -7.62
C LEU A 151 17.74 19.40 -8.35
N CYS A 152 18.48 18.91 -9.35
CA CYS A 152 18.13 17.70 -10.09
C CYS A 152 18.11 16.46 -9.17
N LYS A 153 19.12 16.26 -8.32
CA LYS A 153 19.16 15.14 -7.35
C LYS A 153 18.05 15.20 -6.30
N LYS A 154 17.62 16.40 -5.87
CA LYS A 154 16.52 16.59 -4.91
C LYS A 154 15.16 16.23 -5.51
N SER A 155 14.93 16.64 -6.77
CA SER A 155 13.75 16.23 -7.53
C SER A 155 13.70 14.71 -7.69
N VAL A 156 14.86 14.07 -7.88
CA VAL A 156 14.97 12.61 -8.00
C VAL A 156 14.63 11.92 -6.67
N TYR A 157 15.15 12.38 -5.53
CA TYR A 157 14.88 11.73 -4.23
C TYR A 157 13.40 11.81 -3.80
N LEU A 158 12.75 12.97 -4.00
CA LEU A 158 11.33 13.09 -3.70
C LEU A 158 10.49 12.24 -4.65
N HIS A 159 10.88 12.16 -5.93
CA HIS A 159 10.22 11.31 -6.91
C HIS A 159 10.36 9.83 -6.58
N GLU A 160 11.56 9.38 -6.19
CA GLU A 160 11.82 8.03 -5.72
C GLU A 160 10.95 7.67 -4.51
N ALA A 161 10.83 8.57 -3.52
CA ALA A 161 9.94 8.35 -2.38
C ALA A 161 8.45 8.28 -2.77
N LEU A 162 8.02 9.03 -3.80
CA LEU A 162 6.66 8.93 -4.34
C LEU A 162 6.43 7.58 -5.03
N ASP A 163 7.41 7.12 -5.81
CA ASP A 163 7.36 5.85 -6.52
C ASP A 163 7.33 4.66 -5.53
N GLU A 164 8.14 4.71 -4.48
CA GLU A 164 8.14 3.70 -3.41
C GLU A 164 6.79 3.62 -2.69
N VAL A 165 6.17 4.77 -2.40
CA VAL A 165 4.85 4.83 -1.77
C VAL A 165 3.77 4.34 -2.72
N ALA A 166 3.82 4.71 -3.99
CA ALA A 166 2.91 4.23 -5.02
C ALA A 166 2.98 2.71 -5.16
N ASP A 167 4.19 2.14 -5.22
CA ASP A 167 4.40 0.69 -5.26
C ASP A 167 3.87 -0.01 -3.99
N THR A 168 4.12 0.58 -2.82
CA THR A 168 3.64 0.03 -1.54
C THR A 168 2.11 0.01 -1.46
N LEU A 169 1.47 1.11 -1.85
CA LEU A 169 0.01 1.26 -1.80
C LEU A 169 -0.70 0.50 -2.93
N SER A 170 0.01 0.09 -3.99
CA SER A 170 -0.53 -0.79 -5.02
C SER A 170 -0.92 -2.18 -4.49
N SER A 171 -0.34 -2.61 -3.37
CA SER A 171 -0.69 -3.85 -2.68
C SER A 171 -2.02 -3.78 -1.92
N LEU A 172 -2.69 -2.63 -1.88
CA LEU A 172 -4.00 -2.47 -1.25
C LEU A 172 -5.12 -3.16 -2.05
N ARG A 173 -6.00 -3.85 -1.33
CA ARG A 173 -7.10 -4.63 -1.91
C ARG A 173 -8.38 -3.80 -2.03
N LEU A 174 -8.28 -2.66 -2.70
CA LEU A 174 -9.37 -1.69 -2.85
C LEU A 174 -10.65 -2.31 -3.45
N ALA A 175 -10.54 -3.38 -4.23
CA ALA A 175 -11.68 -4.11 -4.80
C ALA A 175 -12.58 -4.80 -3.75
N LEU A 176 -12.09 -4.99 -2.51
CA LEU A 176 -12.86 -5.58 -1.41
C LEU A 176 -13.64 -4.53 -0.60
N ILE A 177 -13.39 -3.25 -0.83
CA ILE A 177 -14.01 -2.13 -0.12
C ILE A 177 -15.39 -1.84 -0.72
N PRO A 178 -16.40 -1.48 0.10
CA PRO A 178 -17.71 -1.15 -0.42
C PRO A 178 -17.69 0.11 -1.30
N PRO A 179 -18.49 0.18 -2.40
CA PRO A 179 -18.52 1.30 -3.33
C PRO A 179 -18.69 2.68 -2.69
N ILE A 180 -19.44 2.77 -1.59
CA ILE A 180 -19.66 4.03 -0.86
C ILE A 180 -18.37 4.52 -0.22
N GLU A 181 -17.62 3.61 0.43
CA GLU A 181 -16.33 3.95 1.05
C GLU A 181 -15.24 4.12 -0.01
N LEU A 182 -15.27 3.34 -1.09
CA LEU A 182 -14.31 3.49 -2.19
C LEU A 182 -14.43 4.85 -2.87
N LEU A 183 -15.67 5.35 -3.08
CA LEU A 183 -15.90 6.69 -3.61
C LEU A 183 -15.36 7.76 -2.65
N ARG A 184 -15.61 7.61 -1.35
CA ARG A 184 -15.07 8.53 -0.33
C ARG A 184 -13.54 8.55 -0.33
N LEU A 185 -12.90 7.38 -0.45
CA LEU A 185 -11.45 7.25 -0.53
C LEU A 185 -10.88 7.89 -1.80
N GLU A 186 -11.58 7.78 -2.93
CA GLU A 186 -11.19 8.42 -4.19
C GLU A 186 -11.26 9.95 -4.09
N GLU A 187 -12.32 10.50 -3.48
CA GLU A 187 -12.44 11.93 -3.23
C GLU A 187 -11.35 12.45 -2.27
N GLU A 188 -11.01 11.67 -1.24
CA GLU A 188 -10.04 12.08 -0.22
C GLU A 188 -8.58 11.94 -0.67
N TYR A 189 -8.24 10.85 -1.37
CA TYR A 189 -6.85 10.50 -1.71
C TYR A 189 -6.52 10.64 -3.19
N GLY A 190 -7.50 10.67 -4.09
CA GLY A 190 -7.29 10.88 -5.53
C GLY A 190 -6.68 12.26 -5.82
N GLY A 191 -7.10 13.30 -5.11
CA GLY A 191 -6.51 14.64 -5.23
C GLY A 191 -5.13 14.80 -4.57
N LYS A 192 -4.76 13.89 -3.65
CA LYS A 192 -3.49 13.95 -2.89
C LYS A 192 -2.34 13.22 -3.59
N GLY A 193 -2.64 12.39 -4.59
CA GLY A 193 -1.64 11.58 -5.31
C GLY A 193 -0.94 10.54 -4.42
N THR A 194 -1.56 10.16 -3.29
CA THR A 194 -1.00 9.18 -2.35
C THR A 194 -1.25 7.77 -2.85
N ILE A 195 -2.49 7.46 -3.22
CA ILE A 195 -2.86 6.19 -3.85
C ILE A 195 -2.86 6.40 -5.38
N PRO A 196 -2.19 5.53 -6.17
CA PRO A 196 -2.21 5.63 -7.63
C PRO A 196 -3.63 5.52 -8.19
N GLU A 197 -3.97 6.35 -9.17
CA GLU A 197 -5.29 6.35 -9.82
C GLU A 197 -5.62 4.99 -10.45
N GLU A 198 -4.61 4.28 -10.95
CA GLU A 198 -4.75 2.96 -11.53
C GLU A 198 -5.33 1.95 -10.53
N CYS A 199 -5.04 2.11 -9.23
CA CYS A 199 -5.56 1.24 -8.18
C CYS A 199 -7.08 1.41 -8.03
N PHE A 200 -7.58 2.66 -8.05
CA PHE A 200 -9.02 2.94 -8.02
C PHE A 200 -9.72 2.47 -9.29
N ILE A 201 -9.14 2.73 -10.47
CA ILE A 201 -9.69 2.29 -11.75
C ILE A 201 -9.81 0.76 -11.79
N ASN A 202 -8.77 0.05 -11.34
CA ASN A 202 -8.78 -1.41 -11.29
C ASN A 202 -9.82 -1.93 -10.28
N ALA A 203 -9.94 -1.30 -9.10
CA ALA A 203 -10.96 -1.66 -8.11
C ALA A 203 -12.38 -1.49 -8.65
N TRP A 204 -12.68 -0.34 -9.27
CA TRP A 204 -13.96 -0.08 -9.91
C TRP A 204 -14.25 -1.05 -11.06
N ARG A 205 -13.24 -1.39 -11.87
CA ARG A 205 -13.36 -2.39 -12.94
C ARG A 205 -13.72 -3.77 -12.38
N ILE A 206 -13.10 -4.17 -11.28
CA ILE A 206 -13.40 -5.45 -10.61
C ILE A 206 -14.82 -5.42 -10.04
N LEU A 207 -15.23 -4.36 -9.34
CA LEU A 207 -16.58 -4.21 -8.80
C LEU A 207 -17.67 -4.17 -9.89
N ALA A 208 -17.37 -3.60 -11.06
CA ALA A 208 -18.28 -3.54 -12.19
C ALA A 208 -18.43 -4.89 -12.91
N THR A 209 -17.35 -5.68 -12.98
CA THR A 209 -17.37 -7.01 -13.60
C THR A 209 -17.95 -8.09 -12.67
N GLN A 210 -17.88 -7.87 -11.35
CA GLN A 210 -18.57 -8.68 -10.33
C GLN A 210 -20.06 -8.33 -10.24
N GLY A 211 -20.84 -8.67 -11.27
CA GLY A 211 -22.31 -8.50 -11.26
C GLY A 211 -23.04 -9.34 -10.20
N PRO A 212 -24.32 -9.04 -9.89
CA PRO A 212 -25.05 -9.63 -8.76
C PRO A 212 -25.45 -11.12 -8.91
N ASN A 213 -25.20 -11.74 -10.08
CA ASN A 213 -25.66 -13.10 -10.42
C ASN A 213 -24.51 -13.98 -10.90
N VAL A 214 -23.46 -14.14 -10.10
CA VAL A 214 -22.47 -15.21 -10.32
C VAL A 214 -22.49 -16.12 -9.09
N SER A 215 -22.99 -17.33 -9.31
CA SER A 215 -23.08 -18.43 -8.35
C SER A 215 -21.74 -18.67 -7.65
N THR A 216 -21.85 -19.02 -6.38
CA THR A 216 -20.79 -19.12 -5.37
C THR A 216 -19.60 -20.02 -5.73
N GLU A 217 -19.69 -20.84 -6.79
CA GLU A 217 -18.65 -21.80 -7.17
C GLU A 217 -17.72 -21.33 -8.30
N GLU A 218 -18.10 -20.31 -9.09
CA GLU A 218 -17.22 -19.72 -10.14
C GLU A 218 -16.61 -18.39 -9.70
N LYS A 219 -16.67 -18.09 -8.41
CA LYS A 219 -15.90 -17.00 -7.81
C LYS A 219 -14.45 -17.42 -7.73
N LYS A 220 -13.75 -17.40 -8.85
CA LYS A 220 -12.30 -17.16 -8.82
C LYS A 220 -12.15 -15.71 -8.37
N ILE A 221 -12.29 -15.46 -7.07
CA ILE A 221 -12.12 -14.14 -6.49
C ILE A 221 -10.68 -13.77 -6.82
N THR A 222 -10.48 -12.86 -7.77
CA THR A 222 -9.14 -12.46 -8.23
C THR A 222 -8.30 -11.87 -7.10
N VAL A 223 -8.95 -11.48 -5.98
CA VAL A 223 -8.36 -10.87 -4.80
C VAL A 223 -8.87 -11.61 -3.56
N GLN A 224 -8.01 -12.34 -2.85
CA GLN A 224 -8.43 -13.05 -1.63
C GLN A 224 -8.67 -12.05 -0.48
N PRO A 225 -9.78 -12.17 0.28
CA PRO A 225 -9.98 -11.38 1.49
C PRO A 225 -9.03 -11.81 2.60
N ARG A 226 -8.57 -10.87 3.43
CA ARG A 226 -7.78 -11.18 4.62
C ARG A 226 -8.61 -11.87 5.69
N LYS A 227 -7.94 -12.50 6.65
CA LYS A 227 -8.55 -13.18 7.81
C LYS A 227 -9.59 -12.30 8.54
N GLY A 228 -9.28 -11.02 8.75
CA GLY A 228 -10.18 -10.08 9.43
C GLY A 228 -11.18 -9.33 8.54
N THR A 229 -11.18 -9.55 7.22
CA THR A 229 -12.11 -8.85 6.32
C THR A 229 -13.53 -9.32 6.57
N VAL A 230 -14.39 -8.44 7.08
CA VAL A 230 -15.81 -8.76 7.31
C VAL A 230 -16.48 -9.00 5.94
N THR A 231 -17.06 -10.19 5.75
CA THR A 231 -17.80 -10.54 4.53
C THR A 231 -19.11 -9.73 4.44
N ARG A 232 -19.03 -8.53 3.85
CA ARG A 232 -20.20 -7.66 3.67
C ARG A 232 -20.92 -8.04 2.37
N VAL A 233 -21.97 -8.87 2.48
CA VAL A 233 -22.84 -9.21 1.34
C VAL A 233 -23.55 -7.94 0.85
N GLN A 234 -23.04 -7.36 -0.24
CA GLN A 234 -23.69 -6.25 -0.93
C GLN A 234 -24.93 -6.75 -1.67
N ARG A 235 -26.08 -6.76 -0.99
CA ARG A 235 -27.37 -6.75 -1.70
C ARG A 235 -27.60 -5.35 -2.26
N ARG A 236 -27.21 -5.12 -3.52
CA ARG A 236 -27.81 -4.05 -4.30
C ARG A 236 -29.32 -4.32 -4.31
N LYS A 237 -30.12 -3.38 -3.78
CA LYS A 237 -31.58 -3.39 -4.01
C LYS A 237 -31.78 -3.34 -5.52
N SER A 238 -32.06 -4.49 -6.12
CA SER A 238 -32.51 -4.56 -7.50
C SER A 238 -33.78 -3.75 -7.57
N TYR A 239 -33.74 -2.57 -8.18
CA TYR A 239 -34.94 -1.88 -8.62
C TYR A 239 -35.48 -2.69 -9.80
N ALA A 240 -36.14 -3.80 -9.49
CA ALA A 240 -36.92 -4.54 -10.46
C ALA A 240 -38.16 -3.70 -10.75
N ASP A 241 -38.18 -3.05 -11.91
CA ASP A 241 -39.33 -2.33 -12.39
C ASP A 241 -40.54 -3.30 -12.47
N PRO A 242 -41.61 -3.10 -11.66
CA PRO A 242 -42.74 -4.04 -11.57
C PRO A 242 -43.44 -4.27 -12.91
N LEU A 243 -43.26 -3.37 -13.88
CA LEU A 243 -43.91 -3.45 -15.19
C LEU A 243 -43.21 -4.42 -16.17
N LEU A 244 -41.93 -4.76 -15.94
CA LEU A 244 -41.20 -5.71 -16.78
C LEU A 244 -41.34 -7.16 -16.33
N ALA A 245 -41.60 -7.40 -15.04
CA ALA A 245 -41.83 -8.75 -14.50
C ALA A 245 -43.18 -9.36 -14.96
N ALA A 246 -44.17 -8.53 -15.28
CA ALA A 246 -45.51 -8.99 -15.69
C ALA A 246 -45.59 -9.52 -17.13
N ARG A 247 -44.57 -9.28 -17.98
CA ARG A 247 -44.58 -9.74 -19.39
C ARG A 247 -44.05 -11.16 -19.61
N ARG A 248 -43.47 -11.81 -18.60
CA ARG A 248 -42.89 -13.16 -18.73
C ARG A 248 -43.83 -14.33 -18.39
N SER A 249 -45.06 -14.07 -17.93
CA SER A 249 -45.97 -15.11 -17.43
C SER A 249 -47.09 -15.52 -18.41
N LYS A 250 -46.93 -15.34 -19.72
CA LYS A 250 -47.90 -15.85 -20.72
C LYS A 250 -47.18 -16.50 -21.91
N SER A 251 -46.57 -17.65 -21.68
CA SER A 251 -46.15 -18.55 -22.75
C SER A 251 -45.96 -19.96 -22.18
N SER A 252 -47.03 -20.75 -22.17
CA SER A 252 -47.01 -22.22 -22.25
C SER A 252 -48.42 -22.79 -22.08
N ALA A 253 -49.14 -22.96 -23.19
CA ALA A 253 -50.23 -23.93 -23.27
C ALA A 253 -50.54 -24.22 -24.76
N VAL A 254 -49.63 -24.92 -25.44
CA VAL A 254 -50.00 -25.70 -26.62
C VAL A 254 -49.88 -27.16 -26.20
N ARG A 255 -51.02 -27.76 -25.85
CA ARG A 255 -51.16 -29.21 -25.63
C ARG A 255 -51.02 -29.89 -27.00
N ILE A 256 -49.95 -30.64 -27.20
CA ILE A 256 -49.89 -31.68 -28.22
C ILE A 256 -50.65 -32.87 -27.64
N SER A 257 -51.76 -33.25 -28.29
CA SER A 257 -52.55 -34.42 -27.92
C SER A 257 -51.91 -35.68 -28.48
N ASP A 258 -51.51 -36.59 -27.59
CA ASP A 258 -51.08 -37.95 -27.92
C ASP A 258 -52.26 -38.75 -28.47
N VAL A 259 -52.08 -39.31 -29.68
CA VAL A 259 -53.01 -40.24 -30.31
C VAL A 259 -52.83 -41.61 -29.65
N ASN A 260 -53.84 -42.00 -28.88
CA ASN A 260 -53.92 -43.25 -28.14
C ASN A 260 -54.26 -44.41 -29.09
N VAL A 261 -53.28 -45.28 -29.37
CA VAL A 261 -53.49 -46.58 -30.01
C VAL A 261 -53.72 -47.60 -28.91
N ASN A 262 -54.97 -48.02 -28.70
CA ASN A 262 -55.25 -49.24 -27.96
C ASN A 262 -56.20 -50.16 -28.71
N ARG A 263 -55.58 -51.21 -29.25
CA ARG A 263 -56.14 -52.54 -29.49
C ARG A 263 -56.93 -53.01 -28.27
N ALA A 264 -58.15 -53.49 -28.48
CA ALA A 264 -58.83 -54.41 -27.58
C ALA A 264 -59.36 -55.59 -28.41
N PHE A 265 -58.90 -56.79 -28.05
CA PHE A 265 -59.42 -58.08 -28.49
C PHE A 265 -60.54 -58.54 -27.54
N GLY A 266 -61.60 -59.14 -28.08
CA GLY A 266 -62.32 -60.26 -27.45
C GLY A 266 -63.70 -59.96 -26.86
N HIS A 267 -64.77 -60.27 -27.61
CA HIS A 267 -65.54 -61.52 -27.43
C HIS A 267 -66.36 -61.85 -28.68
#